data_AF-A0A949PE91-F1
#
_entry.id   AF-A0A949PE91-F1
#
_cell.length_a   1.000
_cell.length_b   1.000
_cell.length_c   1.000
_cell.angle_alpha   90.00
_cell.angle_beta   90.00
_cell.angle_gamma   90.00
#
_symmetry.space_group_name_H-M   'P 1'
#
loop_
_entity.id
_entity.type
_entity.pdbx_description
1 polymer ?
#
loop_
_entity_poly.entity_id
_entity_poly.type
_entity_poly.pdbx_seq_one_letter_code
_entity_poly.pdbx_strand_id
1 'polypeptide(L)'
;MAKSTTAAAATTSKPTNVVSKEKNTPGISPEVINEISRETNNMISYAVRNGIIINTEVNSLIQNSSVDDLINAHNLMCKNIAPATPKSIEYTKKLYQNSKDKSLFNKLPLVRNLIILSLIFLATFVITGLSPEVNNSSLDKGIMNNNGLSLLLNLTFLSSVAGLGVLFYLLKDVSTSVKKGVLVPEDSIYYLALIVLGVIAGLIMSEIISLYTSDPQGINLFNKSILALIGGFSSDAIFSILQGVINKVKAIFVSPNS
;
A
#
# COMPACT_ATOMS: atom_id res chain seq x y z
N MET A 1 -32.77 -11.98 81.75
CA MET A 1 -31.74 -12.66 80.92
C MET A 1 -32.45 -13.41 79.79
N ALA A 2 -31.90 -13.35 78.57
CA ALA A 2 -32.27 -14.07 77.34
C ALA A 2 -33.63 -13.67 76.69
N LYS A 3 -33.61 -12.81 75.66
CA LYS A 3 -33.38 -13.05 74.19
C LYS A 3 -34.66 -13.60 73.50
N SER A 4 -35.50 -12.77 72.86
CA SER A 4 -35.35 -12.05 71.57
C SER A 4 -35.22 -13.01 70.37
N THR A 5 -35.93 -12.96 69.24
CA THR A 5 -37.04 -12.13 68.71
C THR A 5 -37.49 -12.84 67.40
N THR A 6 -38.81 -12.93 67.22
CA THR A 6 -39.63 -12.88 65.99
C THR A 6 -39.11 -13.46 64.66
N ALA A 7 -39.84 -14.47 64.17
CA ALA A 7 -39.86 -14.92 62.78
C ALA A 7 -40.82 -14.05 61.95
N ALA A 8 -40.38 -13.57 60.78
CA ALA A 8 -41.27 -13.00 59.77
C ALA A 8 -40.76 -13.33 58.35
N ALA A 9 -41.70 -13.91 57.61
CA ALA A 9 -41.78 -14.32 56.21
C ALA A 9 -40.75 -13.77 55.21
N ALA A 10 -40.23 -14.70 54.40
CA ALA A 10 -39.52 -14.45 53.16
C ALA A 10 -40.49 -14.20 52.00
N THR A 11 -40.33 -13.07 51.31
CA THR A 11 -40.77 -12.89 49.93
C THR A 11 -39.71 -12.07 49.21
N THR A 12 -38.97 -12.73 48.33
CA THR A 12 -37.93 -12.17 47.47
C THR A 12 -38.54 -11.30 46.37
N SER A 13 -38.41 -9.97 46.48
CA SER A 13 -38.63 -9.03 45.37
C SER A 13 -37.30 -8.67 44.70
N LYS A 14 -37.16 -9.08 43.44
CA LYS A 14 -36.08 -8.75 42.50
C LYS A 14 -36.04 -7.23 42.23
N PRO A 15 -34.89 -6.53 42.26
CA PRO A 15 -34.83 -5.15 41.80
C PRO A 15 -34.66 -5.09 40.28
N THR A 16 -35.55 -4.32 39.67
CA THR A 16 -35.65 -3.98 38.25
C THR A 16 -34.37 -3.34 37.72
N ASN A 17 -33.83 -3.92 36.65
CA ASN A 17 -32.76 -3.34 35.83
C ASN A 17 -33.30 -2.07 35.13
N VAL A 18 -32.79 -0.91 35.53
CA VAL A 18 -33.00 0.34 34.77
C VAL A 18 -32.04 0.31 33.58
N VAL A 19 -32.55 -0.11 32.43
CA VAL A 19 -31.88 0.10 31.14
C VAL A 19 -32.00 1.59 30.82
N SER A 20 -30.89 2.31 31.00
CA SER A 20 -30.74 3.71 30.58
C SER A 20 -30.99 3.81 29.08
N LYS A 21 -32.09 4.45 28.69
CA LYS A 21 -32.40 4.80 27.30
C LYS A 21 -31.38 5.83 26.82
N GLU A 22 -30.50 5.45 25.90
CA GLU A 22 -29.73 6.40 25.09
C GLU A 22 -30.71 7.28 24.30
N LYS A 23 -30.65 8.58 24.57
CA LYS A 23 -31.48 9.59 23.94
C LYS A 23 -30.82 9.93 22.60
N ASN A 24 -31.37 9.44 21.49
CA ASN A 24 -30.99 9.84 20.14
C ASN A 24 -31.29 11.34 19.95
N THR A 25 -30.32 12.20 20.24
CA THR A 25 -30.34 13.62 19.86
C THR A 25 -29.89 13.75 18.40
N PRO A 26 -30.63 14.45 17.53
CA PRO A 26 -30.14 14.82 16.20
C PRO A 26 -28.90 15.69 16.33
N GLY A 27 -27.77 15.26 15.76
CA GLY A 27 -26.49 15.96 15.87
C GLY A 27 -25.31 15.05 15.51
N ILE A 28 -24.10 15.61 15.50
CA ILE A 28 -22.86 14.83 15.35
C ILE A 28 -22.72 13.93 16.58
N SER A 29 -22.39 12.65 16.36
CA SER A 29 -22.31 11.69 17.46
C SER A 29 -21.16 12.03 18.43
N PRO A 30 -21.29 11.74 19.73
CA PRO A 30 -20.22 11.97 20.70
C PRO A 30 -18.90 11.27 20.31
N GLU A 31 -18.98 10.13 19.64
CA GLU A 31 -17.83 9.37 19.14
C GLU A 31 -17.06 10.16 18.09
N VAL A 32 -17.74 10.79 17.14
CA VAL A 32 -17.12 11.62 16.11
C VAL A 32 -16.46 12.86 16.71
N ILE A 33 -17.11 13.51 17.69
CA ILE A 33 -16.52 14.66 18.40
C ILE A 33 -15.22 14.25 19.11
N ASN A 34 -15.24 13.11 19.80
CA ASN A 34 -14.06 12.56 20.45
C ASN A 34 -12.96 12.19 19.46
N GLU A 35 -13.32 11.65 18.30
CA GLU A 35 -12.39 11.32 17.22
C GLU A 35 -11.70 12.56 16.65
N ILE A 36 -12.45 13.60 16.31
CA ILE A 36 -11.89 14.87 15.81
C ILE A 36 -10.93 15.49 16.84
N SER A 37 -11.30 15.48 18.13
CA SER A 37 -10.43 15.97 19.21
C SER A 37 -9.14 15.16 19.34
N ARG A 38 -9.25 13.83 19.28
CA ARG A 38 -8.09 12.93 19.30
C ARG A 38 -7.18 13.16 18.08
N GLU A 39 -7.75 13.29 16.90
CA GLU A 39 -7.02 13.56 15.67
C GLU A 39 -6.29 14.91 15.73
N THR A 40 -6.97 15.98 16.15
CA THR A 40 -6.37 17.31 16.31
C THR A 40 -5.17 17.28 17.25
N ASN A 41 -5.28 16.60 18.39
CA ASN A 41 -4.15 16.42 19.32
C ASN A 41 -2.98 15.63 18.71
N ASN A 42 -3.28 14.60 17.90
CA ASN A 42 -2.26 13.86 17.17
C ASN A 42 -1.56 14.72 16.11
N MET A 43 -2.31 15.56 15.39
CA MET A 43 -1.77 16.49 14.39
C MET A 43 -0.87 17.55 15.02
N ILE A 44 -1.25 18.11 16.18
CA ILE A 44 -0.40 19.05 16.93
C ILE A 44 0.91 18.37 17.34
N SER A 45 0.80 17.18 17.93
CA SER A 45 1.98 16.39 18.32
C SER A 45 2.90 16.09 17.15
N TYR A 46 2.33 15.79 15.98
CA TYR A 46 3.08 15.56 14.74
C TYR A 46 3.77 16.84 14.25
N ALA A 47 3.05 17.97 14.21
CA ALA A 47 3.59 19.25 13.76
C ALA A 47 4.79 19.70 14.61
N VAL A 48 4.67 19.63 15.94
CA VAL A 48 5.77 19.95 16.87
C VAL A 48 7.00 19.07 16.63
N ARG A 49 6.81 17.76 16.44
CA ARG A 49 7.92 16.80 16.24
C ARG A 49 8.64 16.99 14.90
N ASN A 50 7.95 17.49 13.89
CA ASN A 50 8.50 17.68 12.54
C ASN A 50 8.88 19.14 12.27
N GLY A 51 8.79 20.03 13.26
CA GLY A 51 9.12 21.46 13.10
C GLY A 51 8.15 22.22 12.18
N ILE A 52 6.91 21.75 12.04
CA ILE A 52 5.87 22.40 11.25
C ILE A 52 5.26 23.53 12.09
N ILE A 53 5.19 24.73 11.50
CA ILE A 53 4.57 25.90 12.15
C ILE A 53 3.06 25.67 12.28
N ILE A 54 2.54 25.79 13.49
CA ILE A 54 1.11 25.63 13.80
C ILE A 54 0.45 26.99 13.74
N ASN A 55 -0.73 27.08 13.10
CA ASN A 55 -1.56 28.28 13.19
C ASN A 55 -2.02 28.48 14.64
N THR A 56 -1.66 29.60 15.25
CA THR A 56 -1.96 29.91 16.67
C THR A 56 -3.45 30.04 16.96
N GLU A 57 -4.28 30.30 15.95
CA GLU A 57 -5.75 30.30 16.04
C GLU A 57 -6.30 28.94 16.49
N VAL A 58 -5.58 27.85 16.20
CA VAL A 58 -5.97 26.49 16.61
C VAL A 58 -6.08 26.37 18.13
N ASN A 59 -5.24 27.10 18.89
CA ASN A 59 -5.28 27.02 20.37
C ASN A 59 -6.55 27.66 20.94
N SER A 60 -7.01 28.79 20.40
CA SER A 60 -8.26 29.41 20.83
C SER A 60 -9.48 28.58 20.41
N LEU A 61 -9.43 27.95 19.23
CA LEU A 61 -10.50 27.08 18.73
C LEU A 61 -10.64 25.77 19.51
N ILE A 62 -9.54 25.22 20.05
CA ILE A 62 -9.60 24.01 20.89
C ILE A 62 -10.15 24.31 22.29
N GLN A 63 -9.90 25.52 22.81
CA GLN A 63 -10.37 25.93 24.14
C GLN A 63 -11.86 26.25 24.17
N ASN A 64 -12.40 26.79 23.07
CA ASN A 64 -13.83 27.05 22.92
C ASN A 64 -14.51 25.73 22.49
N SER A 65 -15.15 25.03 23.44
CA SER A 65 -15.59 23.63 23.29
C SER A 65 -16.79 23.41 22.33
N SER A 66 -17.05 24.33 21.40
CA SER A 66 -18.07 24.15 20.36
C SER A 66 -17.64 23.09 19.36
N VAL A 67 -18.61 22.34 18.83
CA VAL A 67 -18.38 21.38 17.75
C VAL A 67 -17.86 22.08 16.50
N ASP A 68 -18.35 23.28 16.21
CA ASP A 68 -17.93 24.07 15.04
C ASP A 68 -16.48 24.55 15.17
N ASP A 69 -16.07 24.98 16.37
CA ASP A 69 -14.70 25.41 16.64
C ASP A 69 -13.72 24.23 16.52
N LEU A 70 -14.12 23.06 16.99
CA LEU A 70 -13.34 21.84 16.86
C LEU A 70 -13.16 21.40 15.40
N ILE A 71 -14.21 21.50 14.58
CA ILE A 71 -14.14 21.23 13.14
C ILE A 71 -13.21 22.24 12.45
N ASN A 72 -13.31 23.52 12.79
CA ASN A 72 -12.44 24.56 12.24
C ASN A 72 -10.97 24.33 12.61
N ALA A 73 -10.68 23.99 13.87
CA ALA A 73 -9.34 23.62 14.32
C ALA A 73 -8.79 22.43 13.52
N HIS A 74 -9.60 21.40 13.31
CA HIS A 74 -9.23 20.21 12.54
C HIS A 74 -8.91 20.55 11.08
N ASN A 75 -9.76 21.35 10.43
CA ASN A 75 -9.57 21.79 9.05
C ASN A 75 -8.30 22.63 8.86
N LEU A 76 -8.02 23.55 9.80
CA LEU A 76 -6.77 24.32 9.79
C LEU A 76 -5.56 23.40 9.95
N MET A 77 -5.62 22.46 10.89
CA MET A 77 -4.53 21.51 11.10
C MET A 77 -4.29 20.65 9.86
N CYS A 78 -5.34 20.16 9.18
CA CYS A 78 -5.20 19.39 7.93
C CYS A 78 -4.40 20.14 6.85
N LYS A 79 -4.59 21.47 6.74
CA LYS A 79 -3.82 22.30 5.82
C LYS A 79 -2.36 22.44 6.27
N ASN A 80 -2.13 22.66 7.56
CA ASN A 80 -0.78 22.82 8.12
C ASN A 80 0.08 21.55 8.02
N ILE A 81 -0.51 20.37 8.18
CA ILE A 81 0.24 19.09 8.16
C ILE A 81 0.47 18.52 6.76
N ALA A 82 -0.07 19.14 5.71
CA ALA A 82 0.07 18.66 4.34
C ALA A 82 1.55 18.46 3.98
N PRO A 83 1.92 17.34 3.31
CA PRO A 83 1.04 16.36 2.67
C PRO A 83 0.52 15.23 3.58
N ALA A 84 0.89 15.20 4.87
CA ALA A 84 0.40 14.18 5.81
C ALA A 84 -1.11 14.34 6.06
N THR A 85 -1.76 13.25 6.42
CA THR A 85 -3.19 13.21 6.74
C THR A 85 -3.40 12.77 8.20
N PRO A 86 -4.54 13.09 8.83
CA PRO A 86 -4.84 12.61 10.19
C PRO A 86 -4.69 11.08 10.30
N LYS A 87 -5.19 10.37 9.28
CA LYS A 87 -5.11 8.91 9.14
C LYS A 87 -3.66 8.41 9.05
N SER A 88 -2.82 9.02 8.21
CA SER A 88 -1.41 8.60 8.06
C SER A 88 -0.60 8.87 9.32
N ILE A 89 -0.90 9.96 10.04
CA ILE A 89 -0.30 10.28 11.34
C ILE A 89 -0.69 9.24 12.38
N GLU A 90 -1.97 8.89 12.48
CA GLU A 90 -2.44 7.87 13.43
C GLU A 90 -1.81 6.50 13.13
N TYR A 91 -1.77 6.11 11.86
CA TYR A 91 -1.13 4.86 11.45
C TYR A 91 0.35 4.83 11.83
N THR A 92 1.09 5.89 11.50
CA THR A 92 2.51 6.02 11.84
C THR A 92 2.72 6.00 13.36
N LYS A 93 1.86 6.69 14.13
CA LYS A 93 1.89 6.69 15.59
C LYS A 93 1.70 5.29 16.17
N LYS A 94 0.73 4.51 15.67
CA LYS A 94 0.49 3.12 16.08
C LYS A 94 1.71 2.23 15.81
N LEU A 95 2.36 2.41 14.65
CA LEU A 95 3.58 1.67 14.30
C LEU A 95 4.74 1.95 15.27
N TYR A 96 4.92 3.20 15.70
CA TYR A 96 5.94 3.55 16.70
C TYR A 96 5.61 3.08 18.11
N GLN A 97 4.35 3.23 18.56
CA GLN A 97 3.92 2.87 19.91
C GLN A 97 3.97 1.37 20.18
N ASN A 98 3.62 0.54 19.19
CA ASN A 98 3.63 -0.91 19.31
C ASN A 98 5.05 -1.53 19.21
N SER A 99 6.10 -0.70 19.10
CA SER A 99 7.44 -1.14 18.69
C SER A 99 8.57 -0.65 19.62
N LYS A 100 8.28 -0.41 20.91
CA LYS A 100 9.23 0.20 21.87
C LYS A 100 10.64 -0.43 21.90
N ASP A 101 10.81 -1.72 21.56
CA ASP A 101 12.12 -2.40 21.56
C ASP A 101 12.51 -3.09 20.23
N LYS A 102 11.88 -2.75 19.11
CA LYS A 102 12.16 -3.40 17.82
C LYS A 102 13.07 -2.55 16.93
N SER A 103 14.03 -3.19 16.25
CA SER A 103 14.83 -2.57 15.17
C SER A 103 13.93 -1.84 14.17
N LEU A 104 14.42 -0.73 13.58
CA LEU A 104 13.71 0.03 12.54
C LEU A 104 13.17 -0.88 11.41
N PHE A 105 13.87 -1.97 11.13
CA PHE A 105 13.50 -3.00 10.15
C PHE A 105 12.20 -3.76 10.49
N ASN A 106 11.84 -3.88 11.78
CA ASN A 106 10.61 -4.53 12.22
C ASN A 106 9.45 -3.54 12.48
N LYS A 107 9.70 -2.22 12.42
CA LYS A 107 8.68 -1.19 12.66
C LYS A 107 7.75 -0.97 11.46
N LEU A 108 8.21 -1.31 10.26
CA LEU A 108 7.48 -1.15 9.00
C LEU A 108 7.39 -2.52 8.30
N PRO A 109 6.40 -3.35 8.66
CA PRO A 109 6.30 -4.72 8.12
C PRO A 109 6.18 -4.74 6.60
N LEU A 110 5.55 -3.73 6.02
CA LEU A 110 5.44 -3.55 4.57
C LEU A 110 6.81 -3.39 3.92
N VAL A 111 7.63 -2.44 4.39
CA VAL A 111 9.00 -2.21 3.89
C VAL A 111 9.84 -3.47 4.01
N ARG A 112 9.77 -4.14 5.16
CA ARG A 112 10.49 -5.39 5.42
C ARG A 112 10.13 -6.47 4.40
N ASN A 113 8.84 -6.69 4.18
CA ASN A 113 8.36 -7.73 3.27
C ASN A 113 8.79 -7.42 1.82
N LEU A 114 8.77 -6.15 1.40
CA LEU A 114 9.24 -5.72 0.09
C LEU A 114 10.76 -5.95 -0.08
N ILE A 115 11.56 -5.66 0.93
CA ILE A 115 13.02 -5.92 0.91
C ILE A 115 13.29 -7.42 0.81
N ILE A 116 12.64 -8.24 1.64
CA ILE A 116 12.82 -9.70 1.61
C ILE A 116 12.41 -10.25 0.24
N LEU A 117 11.27 -9.82 -0.30
CA LEU A 117 10.80 -10.24 -1.60
C LEU A 117 11.76 -9.82 -2.72
N SER A 118 12.36 -8.62 -2.63
CA SER A 118 13.36 -8.14 -3.59
C SER A 118 14.63 -9.00 -3.56
N LEU A 119 15.08 -9.40 -2.36
CA LEU A 119 16.20 -10.32 -2.22
C LEU A 119 15.89 -11.71 -2.79
N ILE A 120 14.65 -12.20 -2.62
CA ILE A 120 14.21 -13.48 -3.22
C ILE A 120 14.24 -13.40 -4.75
N PHE A 121 13.72 -12.31 -5.34
CA PHE A 121 13.76 -12.12 -6.78
C PHE A 121 15.20 -11.97 -7.29
N LEU A 122 16.06 -11.24 -6.57
CA LEU A 122 17.47 -11.12 -6.91
C LEU A 122 18.18 -12.48 -6.88
N ALA A 123 17.96 -13.28 -5.84
CA ALA A 123 18.51 -14.62 -5.74
C ALA A 123 18.02 -15.51 -6.89
N THR A 124 16.72 -15.48 -7.17
CA THR A 124 16.12 -16.22 -8.29
C THR A 124 16.72 -15.79 -9.63
N PHE A 125 16.90 -14.49 -9.85
CA PHE A 125 17.53 -13.94 -11.05
C PHE A 125 18.96 -14.46 -11.23
N VAL A 126 19.78 -14.41 -10.18
CA VAL A 126 21.17 -14.88 -10.23
C VAL A 126 21.22 -16.39 -10.45
N ILE A 127 20.44 -17.17 -9.70
CA ILE A 127 20.43 -18.64 -9.81
C ILE A 127 19.99 -19.09 -11.20
N THR A 128 18.90 -18.51 -11.72
CA THR A 128 18.40 -18.87 -13.06
C THR A 128 19.34 -18.38 -14.16
N GLY A 129 19.93 -17.19 -14.02
CA GLY A 129 20.89 -16.64 -14.98
C GLY A 129 22.23 -17.39 -15.04
N LEU A 130 22.57 -18.18 -14.03
CA LEU A 130 23.73 -19.07 -14.04
C LEU A 130 23.44 -20.41 -14.75
N SER A 131 22.18 -20.73 -15.03
CA SER A 131 21.82 -21.97 -15.71
C SER A 131 22.24 -21.93 -17.19
N PRO A 132 22.86 -23.00 -17.73
CA PRO A 132 23.17 -23.08 -19.16
C PRO A 132 21.91 -23.04 -20.05
N GLU A 133 20.75 -23.39 -19.49
CA GLU A 133 19.45 -23.34 -20.18
C GLU A 133 18.91 -21.91 -20.34
N VAL A 134 19.49 -20.91 -19.66
CA VAL A 134 19.13 -19.50 -19.79
C VAL A 134 20.19 -18.79 -20.62
N ASN A 135 19.91 -18.65 -21.91
CA ASN A 135 20.81 -18.02 -22.87
C ASN A 135 20.04 -17.39 -24.04
N ASN A 136 20.73 -16.61 -24.89
CA ASN A 136 20.11 -15.93 -26.04
C ASN A 136 19.29 -16.87 -26.93
N SER A 137 19.82 -18.06 -27.27
CA SER A 137 19.14 -19.01 -28.15
C SER A 137 17.85 -19.56 -27.53
N SER A 138 17.89 -19.89 -26.24
CA SER A 138 16.73 -20.42 -25.52
C SER A 138 15.63 -19.36 -25.30
N LEU A 139 16.02 -18.11 -25.05
CA LEU A 139 15.10 -16.99 -24.81
C LEU A 139 14.45 -16.51 -26.11
N ASP A 140 15.20 -16.53 -27.21
CA ASP A 140 14.71 -16.13 -28.53
C ASP A 140 13.59 -17.05 -29.04
N LYS A 141 13.65 -18.35 -28.71
CA LYS A 141 12.54 -19.30 -28.98
C LYS A 141 11.21 -18.85 -28.36
N GLY A 142 11.24 -18.05 -27.29
CA GLY A 142 10.08 -17.55 -26.58
C GLY A 142 9.18 -18.66 -26.03
N ILE A 143 8.00 -18.30 -25.55
CA ILE A 143 7.06 -19.24 -24.92
C ILE A 143 6.51 -20.31 -25.88
N MET A 144 6.41 -20.01 -27.17
CA MET A 144 5.73 -20.89 -28.14
C MET A 144 6.65 -21.98 -28.69
N ASN A 145 7.94 -21.69 -28.85
CA ASN A 145 8.89 -22.63 -29.48
C ASN A 145 9.91 -23.21 -28.49
N ASN A 146 9.87 -22.80 -27.22
CA ASN A 146 10.67 -23.39 -26.16
C ASN A 146 9.84 -24.45 -25.38
N ASN A 147 10.50 -25.41 -24.76
CA ASN A 147 9.83 -26.50 -24.05
C ASN A 147 10.62 -26.97 -22.81
N GLY A 148 9.96 -27.76 -21.99
CA GLY A 148 10.56 -28.44 -20.84
C GLY A 148 11.18 -27.48 -19.82
N LEU A 149 12.34 -27.87 -19.30
CA LEU A 149 13.05 -27.16 -18.23
C LEU A 149 13.60 -25.81 -18.71
N SER A 150 14.04 -25.71 -19.98
CA SER A 150 14.52 -24.47 -20.60
C SER A 150 13.44 -23.38 -20.58
N LEU A 151 12.20 -23.72 -20.94
CA LEU A 151 11.09 -22.76 -20.88
C LEU A 151 10.82 -22.28 -19.45
N LEU A 152 10.76 -23.22 -18.49
CA LEU A 152 10.50 -22.88 -17.09
C LEU A 152 11.56 -21.94 -16.52
N LEU A 153 12.83 -22.22 -16.79
CA LEU A 153 13.94 -21.40 -16.31
C LEU A 153 13.98 -20.02 -16.97
N ASN A 154 13.69 -19.94 -18.27
CA ASN A 154 13.60 -18.67 -18.97
C ASN A 154 12.45 -17.79 -18.47
N LEU A 155 11.27 -18.37 -18.27
CA LEU A 155 10.14 -17.63 -17.70
C LEU A 155 10.41 -17.21 -16.26
N THR A 156 11.04 -18.08 -15.46
CA THR A 156 11.40 -17.74 -14.07
C THR A 156 12.45 -16.62 -14.03
N PHE A 157 13.44 -16.68 -14.92
CA PHE A 157 14.44 -15.63 -15.11
C PHE A 157 13.76 -14.30 -15.47
N LEU A 158 12.95 -14.25 -16.53
CA LEU A 158 12.26 -13.02 -16.95
C LEU A 158 11.28 -12.52 -15.89
N SER A 159 10.55 -13.42 -15.21
CA SER A 159 9.66 -13.08 -14.09
C SER A 159 10.44 -12.42 -12.97
N SER A 160 11.65 -12.90 -12.69
CA SER A 160 12.47 -12.35 -11.63
C SER A 160 12.99 -10.96 -11.94
N VAL A 161 13.35 -10.71 -13.21
CA VAL A 161 13.71 -9.38 -13.69
C VAL A 161 12.52 -8.41 -13.61
N ALA A 162 11.32 -8.85 -14.01
CA ALA A 162 10.10 -8.06 -13.86
C ALA A 162 9.75 -7.78 -12.40
N GLY A 163 9.89 -8.78 -11.52
CA GLY A 163 9.72 -8.66 -10.08
C GLY A 163 10.67 -7.63 -9.46
N LEU A 164 11.94 -7.61 -9.88
CA LEU A 164 12.90 -6.60 -9.47
C LEU A 164 12.49 -5.20 -9.92
N GLY A 165 11.96 -5.06 -11.14
CA GLY A 165 11.48 -3.78 -11.66
C GLY A 165 10.38 -3.19 -10.79
N VAL A 166 9.33 -3.96 -10.50
CA VAL A 166 8.20 -3.47 -9.68
C VAL A 166 8.63 -3.20 -8.24
N LEU A 167 9.50 -4.03 -7.67
CA LEU A 167 9.97 -3.83 -6.30
C LEU A 167 10.89 -2.62 -6.17
N PHE A 168 11.67 -2.29 -7.20
CA PHE A 168 12.45 -1.05 -7.20
C PHE A 168 11.55 0.18 -7.16
N TYR A 169 10.46 0.19 -7.94
CA TYR A 169 9.44 1.25 -7.89
C TYR A 169 8.80 1.33 -6.50
N LEU A 170 8.27 0.21 -5.99
CA LEU A 170 7.57 0.17 -4.71
C LEU A 170 8.46 0.55 -3.53
N LEU A 171 9.69 0.05 -3.48
CA LEU A 171 10.63 0.42 -2.41
C LEU A 171 10.92 1.92 -2.42
N LYS A 172 11.07 2.54 -3.59
CA LYS A 172 11.23 4.00 -3.73
C LYS A 172 9.97 4.75 -3.26
N ASP A 173 8.80 4.29 -3.66
CA ASP A 173 7.52 4.89 -3.30
C ASP A 173 7.28 4.81 -1.78
N VAL A 174 7.35 3.61 -1.20
CA VAL A 174 7.18 3.40 0.24
C VAL A 174 8.19 4.20 1.04
N SER A 175 9.47 4.23 0.62
CA SER A 175 10.50 5.01 1.30
C SER A 175 10.17 6.52 1.29
N THR A 176 9.62 7.01 0.18
CA THR A 176 9.16 8.40 0.05
C THR A 176 7.93 8.65 0.94
N SER A 177 6.98 7.72 0.97
CA SER A 177 5.77 7.81 1.78
C SER A 177 6.06 7.80 3.28
N VAL A 178 7.02 6.97 3.70
CA VAL A 178 7.54 6.95 5.09
C VAL A 178 8.24 8.27 5.41
N LYS A 179 9.12 8.76 4.53
CA LYS A 179 9.84 10.03 4.73
C LYS A 179 8.88 11.22 4.86
N LYS A 180 7.78 11.22 4.11
CA LYS A 180 6.77 12.30 4.11
C LYS A 180 5.67 12.12 5.16
N GLY A 181 5.64 11.00 5.88
CA GLY A 181 4.58 10.70 6.86
C GLY A 181 3.19 10.49 6.25
N VAL A 182 3.11 10.07 4.99
CA VAL A 182 1.85 9.89 4.23
C VAL A 182 1.41 8.43 4.12
N LEU A 183 2.18 7.50 4.71
CA LEU A 183 1.88 6.07 4.66
C LEU A 183 0.53 5.76 5.32
N VAL A 184 -0.32 4.99 4.64
CA VAL A 184 -1.62 4.52 5.13
C VAL A 184 -1.71 2.98 5.08
N PRO A 185 -2.58 2.34 5.88
CA PRO A 185 -2.66 0.87 5.90
C PRO A 185 -3.09 0.28 4.55
N GLU A 186 -3.92 0.99 3.79
CA GLU A 186 -4.42 0.55 2.48
C GLU A 186 -3.31 0.37 1.43
N ASP A 187 -2.17 1.07 1.60
CA ASP A 187 -1.01 0.96 0.71
C ASP A 187 -0.53 -0.49 0.61
N SER A 188 -0.69 -1.30 1.67
CA SER A 188 -0.27 -2.70 1.66
C SER A 188 -1.07 -3.56 0.68
N ILE A 189 -2.38 -3.31 0.57
CA ILE A 189 -3.26 -4.02 -0.37
C ILE A 189 -2.95 -3.56 -1.79
N TYR A 190 -2.80 -2.24 -1.98
CA TYR A 190 -2.47 -1.64 -3.26
C TYR A 190 -1.13 -2.16 -3.81
N TYR A 191 -0.09 -2.20 -2.99
CA TYR A 191 1.23 -2.68 -3.42
C TYR A 191 1.25 -4.17 -3.76
N LEU A 192 0.48 -5.02 -3.08
CA LEU A 192 0.37 -6.43 -3.45
C LEU A 192 -0.20 -6.59 -4.87
N ALA A 193 -1.25 -5.85 -5.19
CA ALA A 193 -1.84 -5.86 -6.52
C ALA A 193 -0.84 -5.37 -7.59
N LEU A 194 -0.09 -4.29 -7.29
CA LEU A 194 0.94 -3.77 -8.19
C LEU A 194 2.05 -4.78 -8.46
N ILE A 195 2.52 -5.54 -7.46
CA ILE A 195 3.55 -6.57 -7.66
C ILE A 195 3.10 -7.59 -8.71
N VAL A 196 1.89 -8.14 -8.54
CA VAL A 196 1.33 -9.13 -9.47
C VAL A 196 1.20 -8.54 -10.87
N LEU A 197 0.68 -7.32 -10.97
CA LEU A 197 0.46 -6.65 -12.25
C LEU A 197 1.78 -6.35 -12.97
N GLY A 198 2.80 -5.88 -12.24
CA GLY A 198 4.13 -5.58 -12.76
C GLY A 198 4.85 -6.83 -13.26
N VAL A 199 4.78 -7.95 -12.53
CA VAL A 199 5.38 -9.22 -12.98
C VAL A 199 4.73 -9.73 -14.27
N ILE A 200 3.39 -9.76 -14.31
CA ILE A 200 2.64 -10.20 -15.50
C ILE A 200 2.99 -9.33 -16.70
N ALA A 201 2.98 -8.00 -16.51
CA ALA A 201 3.21 -7.09 -17.60
C ALA A 201 4.66 -7.09 -18.10
N GLY A 202 5.65 -7.22 -17.20
CA GLY A 202 7.05 -7.40 -17.58
C GLY A 202 7.25 -8.67 -18.41
N LEU A 203 6.64 -9.79 -18.00
CA LEU A 203 6.65 -11.02 -18.77
C LEU A 203 6.05 -10.84 -20.15
N ILE A 204 4.82 -10.30 -20.23
CA ILE A 204 4.14 -10.06 -21.51
C ILE A 204 5.01 -9.17 -22.41
N MET A 205 5.59 -8.09 -21.89
CA MET A 205 6.43 -7.17 -22.67
C MET A 205 7.68 -7.85 -23.21
N SER A 206 8.33 -8.70 -22.40
CA SER A 206 9.53 -9.45 -22.79
C SER A 206 9.25 -10.55 -23.83
N GLU A 207 8.03 -11.08 -23.87
CA GLU A 207 7.62 -12.14 -24.80
C GLU A 207 6.98 -11.59 -26.08
N ILE A 208 6.32 -10.43 -26.03
CA ILE A 208 5.74 -9.80 -27.21
C ILE A 208 6.83 -9.47 -28.24
N ILE A 209 8.00 -8.96 -27.85
CA ILE A 209 9.00 -8.55 -28.84
C ILE A 209 9.55 -9.72 -29.68
N SER A 210 9.65 -10.93 -29.10
CA SER A 210 10.00 -12.16 -29.82
C SER A 210 8.99 -12.52 -30.92
N LEU A 211 7.77 -11.99 -30.86
CA LEU A 211 6.75 -12.21 -31.89
C LEU A 211 6.85 -11.21 -33.04
N TYR A 212 7.47 -10.04 -32.85
CA TYR A 212 7.46 -8.92 -33.80
C TYR A 212 8.80 -8.60 -34.45
N THR A 213 9.90 -9.18 -33.96
CA THR A 213 11.23 -8.99 -34.56
C THR A 213 11.55 -10.15 -35.49
N SER A 214 11.65 -9.85 -36.78
CA SER A 214 12.06 -10.79 -37.83
C SER A 214 13.57 -10.88 -38.03
N ASP A 215 14.37 -10.16 -37.21
CA ASP A 215 15.83 -10.15 -37.27
C ASP A 215 16.43 -10.88 -36.05
N PRO A 216 16.87 -12.15 -36.21
CA PRO A 216 17.42 -12.98 -35.13
C PRO A 216 18.70 -12.42 -34.50
N GLN A 217 19.38 -11.46 -35.16
CA GLN A 217 20.64 -10.89 -34.69
C GLN A 217 20.42 -9.74 -33.68
N GLY A 218 19.19 -9.20 -33.57
CA GLY A 218 18.87 -8.03 -32.77
C GLY A 218 18.28 -8.32 -31.38
N ILE A 219 17.78 -9.53 -31.10
CA ILE A 219 17.17 -9.86 -29.80
C ILE A 219 18.24 -10.44 -28.85
N ASN A 220 18.94 -9.56 -28.16
CA ASN A 220 19.84 -9.96 -27.08
C ASN A 220 19.03 -10.20 -25.79
N LEU A 221 19.48 -11.12 -24.93
CA LEU A 221 19.04 -11.35 -23.54
C LEU A 221 18.94 -10.02 -22.77
N PHE A 222 19.83 -9.07 -23.09
CA PHE A 222 19.77 -7.69 -22.62
C PHE A 222 18.43 -6.99 -22.96
N ASN A 223 17.93 -7.11 -24.18
CA ASN A 223 16.69 -6.48 -24.64
C ASN A 223 15.47 -7.07 -23.93
N LYS A 224 15.37 -8.40 -23.85
CA LYS A 224 14.28 -9.08 -23.13
C LYS A 224 14.29 -8.75 -21.64
N SER A 225 15.48 -8.69 -21.02
CA SER A 225 15.64 -8.35 -19.60
C SER A 225 15.27 -6.89 -19.34
N ILE A 226 15.69 -5.95 -20.19
CA ILE A 226 15.31 -4.54 -20.05
C ILE A 226 13.81 -4.36 -20.20
N LEU A 227 13.17 -5.03 -21.17
CA LEU A 227 11.72 -4.97 -21.34
C LEU A 227 10.98 -5.57 -20.15
N ALA A 228 11.45 -6.71 -19.63
CA ALA A 228 10.91 -7.29 -18.40
C ALA A 228 11.04 -6.30 -17.23
N LEU A 229 12.20 -5.66 -17.08
CA LEU A 229 12.48 -4.69 -16.01
C LEU A 229 11.61 -3.43 -16.12
N ILE A 230 11.50 -2.87 -17.33
CA ILE A 230 10.67 -1.69 -17.62
C ILE A 230 9.20 -2.01 -17.41
N GLY A 231 8.72 -3.16 -17.88
CA GLY A 231 7.37 -3.62 -17.61
C GLY A 231 7.16 -3.85 -16.11
N GLY A 232 8.09 -4.46 -15.40
CA GLY A 232 8.03 -4.52 -13.94
C GLY A 232 7.88 -3.16 -13.28
N PHE A 233 8.78 -2.23 -13.61
CA PHE A 233 8.86 -0.90 -12.99
C PHE A 233 7.67 0.00 -13.29
N SER A 234 7.07 -0.16 -14.47
CA SER A 234 6.11 0.79 -15.03
C SER A 234 4.68 0.26 -15.05
N SER A 235 4.25 -0.40 -13.97
CA SER A 235 2.88 -0.97 -13.86
C SER A 235 1.77 0.02 -14.25
N ASP A 236 1.95 1.32 -13.97
CA ASP A 236 1.03 2.37 -14.43
C ASP A 236 1.22 2.76 -15.91
N ALA A 237 2.46 2.90 -16.40
CA ALA A 237 2.68 3.23 -17.82
C ALA A 237 2.44 2.05 -18.77
N ILE A 238 2.37 0.82 -18.26
CA ILE A 238 1.92 -0.35 -19.00
C ILE A 238 0.47 -0.22 -19.40
N PHE A 239 -0.41 0.29 -18.55
CA PHE A 239 -1.78 0.58 -18.98
C PHE A 239 -1.73 1.53 -20.17
N SER A 240 -0.88 2.56 -20.14
CA SER A 240 -0.69 3.47 -21.28
C SER A 240 -0.08 2.81 -22.52
N ILE A 241 0.86 1.86 -22.37
CA ILE A 241 1.48 1.14 -23.50
C ILE A 241 0.50 0.11 -24.10
N LEU A 242 -0.17 -0.71 -23.27
CA LEU A 242 -1.24 -1.62 -23.69
C LEU A 242 -2.38 -0.84 -24.32
N GLN A 243 -2.80 0.27 -23.72
CA GLN A 243 -3.77 1.18 -24.31
C GLN A 243 -3.27 1.72 -25.64
N GLY A 244 -1.97 2.04 -25.76
CA GLY A 244 -1.33 2.43 -27.01
C GLY A 244 -1.40 1.34 -28.09
N VAL A 245 -1.09 0.08 -27.74
CA VAL A 245 -1.21 -1.08 -28.63
C VAL A 245 -2.67 -1.32 -29.01
N ILE A 246 -3.59 -1.31 -28.03
CA ILE A 246 -5.03 -1.43 -28.25
C ILE A 246 -5.52 -0.31 -29.16
N ASN A 247 -5.06 0.92 -28.98
CA ASN A 247 -5.44 2.06 -29.81
C ASN A 247 -4.91 1.91 -31.24
N LYS A 248 -3.70 1.37 -31.43
CA LYS A 248 -3.15 1.05 -32.76
C LYS A 248 -3.92 -0.09 -33.43
N VAL A 249 -4.24 -1.16 -32.69
CA VAL A 249 -5.08 -2.26 -33.17
C VAL A 249 -6.46 -1.73 -33.55
N LYS A 250 -7.09 -0.93 -32.68
CA LYS A 250 -8.34 -0.23 -32.98
C LYS A 250 -8.22 0.64 -34.23
N ALA A 251 -7.13 1.36 -34.44
CA ALA A 251 -6.93 2.17 -35.64
C ALA A 251 -6.81 1.33 -36.94
N ILE A 252 -6.34 0.09 -36.85
CA ILE A 252 -6.30 -0.85 -37.99
C ILE A 252 -7.69 -1.42 -38.28
N PHE A 253 -8.50 -1.70 -37.26
CA PHE A 253 -9.84 -2.28 -37.40
C PHE A 253 -10.95 -1.23 -37.61
N VAL A 254 -10.73 0.00 -37.13
CA VAL A 254 -11.55 1.18 -37.38
C VAL A 254 -10.83 2.00 -38.44
N SER A 255 -10.76 1.47 -39.66
CA SER A 255 -10.45 2.33 -40.81
C SER A 255 -11.54 3.41 -40.86
N PRO A 256 -11.22 4.70 -41.09
CA PRO A 256 -12.25 5.68 -41.36
C PRO A 256 -12.99 5.19 -42.61
N ASN A 257 -14.29 4.88 -42.47
CA ASN A 257 -15.13 4.73 -43.64
C ASN A 257 -14.96 6.00 -44.48
N SER A 258 -14.57 5.82 -45.74
CA SER A 258 -14.61 6.84 -46.78
C SER A 258 -15.98 7.50 -46.86
#